data_AF-A0A4Y2VBJ1-F1
#
_entry.id   AF-A0A4Y2VBJ1-F1
#
_cell.length_a   1.000
_cell.length_b   1.000
_cell.length_c   1.000
_cell.angle_alpha   90.00
_cell.angle_beta   90.00
_cell.angle_gamma   90.00
#
_symmetry.space_group_name_H-M   'P 1'
#
loop_
_entity.id
_entity.type
_entity.pdbx_description
1 polymer ?
#
loop_
_entity_poly.entity_id
_entity_poly.type
_entity_poly.pdbx_seq_one_letter_code
_entity_poly.pdbx_strand_id
1 'polypeptide(L)'
;MKSKMAAQASPQDQRLLVLELICTREAGSVFDASGLNCVLTFIRDIGSLVHKDTLHSAMAVVSRLCGKMEPHDASLASCVEALSVLLKHDDSH
;
A
#
# COMPACT_ATOMS: atom_id res chain seq x y z
N MET A 1 7.55 21.72 30.70
CA MET A 1 8.02 20.36 30.41
C MET A 1 7.08 19.68 29.43
N LYS A 2 7.52 19.56 28.17
CA LYS A 2 7.22 18.53 27.15
C LYS A 2 5.83 17.87 27.21
N SER A 3 4.86 18.50 26.54
CA SER A 3 3.59 17.89 26.18
C SER A 3 3.83 16.61 25.37
N LYS A 4 3.30 15.52 25.87
CA LYS A 4 3.34 14.17 25.29
C LYS A 4 2.51 14.18 24.02
N MET A 5 3.14 14.45 22.88
CA MET A 5 2.61 14.09 21.56
C MET A 5 2.65 12.57 21.46
N ALA A 6 1.63 11.91 22.03
CA ALA A 6 1.25 10.59 21.55
C ALA A 6 0.78 10.82 20.11
N ALA A 7 1.63 10.48 19.14
CA ALA A 7 1.24 10.35 17.75
C ALA A 7 0.10 9.32 17.73
N GLN A 8 -1.12 9.83 17.72
CA GLN A 8 -2.31 9.01 17.62
C GLN A 8 -2.29 8.41 16.22
N ALA A 9 -1.88 7.15 16.11
CA ALA A 9 -1.88 6.43 14.86
C ALA A 9 -3.29 6.54 14.27
N SER A 10 -3.40 7.15 13.09
CA SER A 10 -4.69 7.33 12.43
C SER A 10 -5.34 5.95 12.23
N PRO A 11 -6.67 5.82 12.26
CA PRO A 11 -7.36 4.55 12.00
C PRO A 11 -6.94 3.89 10.68
N GLN A 12 -6.47 4.69 9.74
CA GLN A 12 -5.97 4.29 8.43
C GLN A 12 -4.63 3.55 8.51
N ASP A 13 -3.71 3.98 9.39
CA ASP A 13 -2.44 3.31 9.67
C ASP A 13 -2.65 1.90 10.23
N GLN A 14 -3.63 1.74 11.14
CA GLN A 14 -3.92 0.42 11.71
C GLN A 14 -4.49 -0.57 10.68
N ARG A 15 -5.28 -0.10 9.69
CA ARG A 15 -5.78 -0.99 8.63
C ARG A 15 -4.64 -1.47 7.73
N LEU A 16 -3.69 -0.59 7.41
CA LEU A 16 -2.54 -0.96 6.62
C LEU A 16 -1.63 -1.95 7.37
N LEU A 17 -1.36 -1.71 8.66
CA LEU A 17 -0.56 -2.61 9.49
C LEU A 17 -1.16 -4.03 9.55
N VAL A 18 -2.49 -4.13 9.70
CA VAL A 18 -3.18 -5.43 9.69
C VAL A 18 -3.05 -6.09 8.31
N LEU A 19 -3.22 -5.32 7.23
CA LEU A 19 -3.10 -5.82 5.87
C LEU A 19 -1.67 -6.28 5.54
N GLU A 20 -0.65 -5.57 6.03
CA GLU A 20 0.75 -5.96 5.93
C GLU A 20 1.03 -7.27 6.68
N LEU A 21 0.48 -7.42 7.88
CA LEU A 21 0.61 -8.64 8.68
C LEU A 21 -0.02 -9.83 7.96
N ILE A 22 -1.21 -9.65 7.37
CA ILE A 22 -1.92 -10.69 6.60
C ILE A 22 -1.14 -11.01 5.33
N CYS A 23 -0.67 -10.00 4.58
CA CYS A 23 0.17 -10.22 3.40
C CYS A 23 1.48 -10.93 3.71
N THR A 24 2.04 -10.75 4.92
CA THR A 24 3.23 -11.48 5.36
C THR A 24 2.95 -12.96 5.59
N ARG A 25 1.72 -13.31 6.00
CA ARG A 25 1.33 -14.67 6.37
C ARG A 25 0.64 -15.44 5.23
N GLU A 26 -0.15 -14.73 4.43
CA GLU A 26 -1.06 -15.28 3.42
C GLU A 26 -1.11 -14.40 2.15
N ALA A 27 0.05 -14.02 1.61
CA ALA A 27 0.13 -13.21 0.38
C ALA A 27 -0.71 -13.75 -0.78
N GLY A 28 -0.82 -15.08 -0.93
CA GLY A 28 -1.61 -15.71 -1.99
C GLY A 28 -3.12 -15.46 -1.85
N SER A 29 -3.67 -15.66 -0.65
CA SER A 29 -5.08 -15.41 -0.36
C SER A 29 -5.44 -13.92 -0.50
N VAL A 30 -4.53 -13.02 -0.11
CA VAL A 30 -4.75 -11.58 -0.27
C VAL A 30 -4.69 -11.17 -1.74
N PHE A 31 -3.80 -11.77 -2.53
CA PHE A 31 -3.73 -11.54 -3.97
C PHE A 31 -5.03 -11.98 -4.66
N ASP A 32 -5.49 -13.21 -4.38
CA ASP A 32 -6.73 -13.78 -4.93
C ASP A 32 -7.98 -12.95 -4.57
N ALA A 33 -8.01 -12.41 -3.35
CA ALA A 33 -9.07 -11.52 -2.88
C ALA A 33 -8.99 -10.07 -3.43
N SER A 34 -8.20 -9.81 -4.47
CA SER A 34 -7.98 -8.47 -5.03
C SER A 34 -7.37 -7.46 -4.03
N GLY A 35 -6.68 -7.95 -2.99
CA GLY A 35 -6.07 -7.12 -1.96
C GLY A 35 -5.03 -6.13 -2.51
N LEU A 36 -4.40 -6.48 -3.63
CA LEU A 36 -3.49 -5.59 -4.34
C LEU A 36 -4.19 -4.31 -4.83
N ASN A 37 -5.39 -4.42 -5.39
CA ASN A 37 -6.16 -3.26 -5.83
C ASN A 37 -6.60 -2.40 -4.64
N CYS A 38 -6.98 -3.03 -3.52
CA CYS A 38 -7.24 -2.33 -2.26
C CYS A 38 -6.04 -1.53 -1.75
N VAL A 39 -4.83 -2.12 -1.75
CA VAL A 39 -3.61 -1.40 -1.33
C VAL A 39 -3.28 -0.25 -2.28
N LEU A 40 -3.36 -0.48 -3.59
CA LEU A 40 -3.09 0.57 -4.58
C LEU A 40 -4.07 1.73 -4.47
N THR A 41 -5.35 1.43 -4.26
CA THR A 41 -6.38 2.44 -4.02
C THR A 41 -6.12 3.18 -2.71
N PHE A 42 -5.73 2.48 -1.65
CA PHE A 42 -5.33 3.10 -0.38
C PHE A 42 -4.17 4.08 -0.56
N ILE A 43 -3.08 3.67 -1.20
CA ILE A 43 -1.93 4.56 -1.44
C ILE A 43 -2.34 5.73 -2.34
N ARG A 44 -3.22 5.53 -3.32
CA ARG A 44 -3.69 6.63 -4.17
C ARG A 44 -4.56 7.65 -3.43
N ASP A 45 -5.49 7.17 -2.59
CA ASP A 45 -6.52 8.00 -1.95
C ASP A 45 -5.97 8.80 -0.76
N ILE A 46 -5.07 8.17 0.01
CA ILE A 46 -4.55 8.73 1.26
C ILE A 46 -3.02 8.73 1.34
N GLY A 47 -2.29 8.27 0.31
CA GLY A 47 -0.83 8.30 0.25
C GLY A 47 -0.21 9.68 0.48
N SER A 48 -0.90 10.74 0.04
CA SER A 48 -0.48 12.14 0.25
C SER A 48 -0.71 12.64 1.69
N LEU A 49 -1.54 11.94 2.46
CA LEU A 49 -1.96 12.29 3.83
C LEU A 49 -1.31 11.39 4.90
N VAL A 50 -0.73 10.26 4.50
CA VAL A 50 -0.09 9.29 5.42
C VAL A 50 1.41 9.51 5.52
N HIS A 51 1.98 9.04 6.63
CA HIS A 51 3.42 9.13 6.86
C HIS A 51 4.21 8.29 5.85
N LYS A 52 5.47 8.70 5.63
CA LYS A 52 6.40 8.04 4.70
C LYS A 52 6.64 6.57 5.08
N ASP A 53 6.66 6.23 6.37
CA ASP A 53 6.79 4.86 6.88
C ASP A 53 5.59 3.97 6.52
N THR A 54 4.38 4.53 6.61
CA THR A 54 3.11 3.88 6.23
C THR A 54 3.10 3.62 4.73
N LEU A 55 3.50 4.61 3.92
CA LEU A 55 3.61 4.46 2.47
C LEU A 55 4.66 3.41 2.09
N HIS A 56 5.79 3.38 2.80
CA HIS A 56 6.84 2.39 2.59
C HIS A 56 6.36 0.96 2.91
N SER A 57 5.60 0.78 3.99
CA SER A 57 4.98 -0.51 4.32
C SER A 57 3.97 -0.95 3.26
N ALA A 58 3.16 -0.02 2.76
CA ALA A 58 2.21 -0.29 1.68
C ALA A 58 2.93 -0.73 0.39
N MET A 59 4.02 -0.05 0.03
CA MET A 59 4.87 -0.40 -1.11
C MET A 59 5.53 -1.77 -0.95
N ALA A 60 5.96 -2.14 0.26
CA ALA A 60 6.50 -3.47 0.54
C ALA A 60 5.45 -4.57 0.30
N VAL A 61 4.20 -4.32 0.69
CA VAL A 61 3.07 -5.22 0.41
C VAL A 61 2.82 -5.33 -1.09
N VAL A 62 2.74 -4.20 -1.81
CA VAL A 62 2.58 -4.19 -3.28
C VAL A 62 3.70 -4.99 -3.95
N SER A 63 4.96 -4.80 -3.56
CA SER A 63 6.09 -5.51 -4.15
C SER A 63 6.02 -7.02 -3.92
N ARG A 64 5.55 -7.46 -2.75
CA ARG A 64 5.35 -8.89 -2.44
C ARG A 64 4.21 -9.50 -3.24
N LEU A 65 3.10 -8.78 -3.38
CA LEU A 65 1.94 -9.22 -4.16
C LEU A 65 2.28 -9.26 -5.66
N CYS A 66 3.00 -8.26 -6.18
CA CYS A 66 3.52 -8.29 -7.55
C CYS A 66 4.50 -9.45 -7.79
N GLY A 67 5.28 -9.88 -6.79
CA GLY A 67 6.13 -11.06 -6.90
C GLY A 67 5.39 -12.39 -7.07
N LYS A 68 4.07 -12.41 -6.82
CA LYS A 68 3.18 -13.55 -7.05
C LYS A 68 2.43 -13.47 -8.36
N MET A 69 2.51 -12.34 -9.04
CA MET A 69 1.72 -12.04 -10.23
C MET A 69 2.32 -12.73 -11.46
N GLU A 70 1.47 -13.38 -12.25
CA GLU A 70 1.87 -13.93 -13.54
C GLU A 70 1.89 -12.84 -14.62
N PRO A 71 2.75 -12.97 -15.65
CA PRO A 71 2.89 -11.96 -16.70
C PRO A 71 1.61 -11.74 -17.56
N HIS A 72 0.63 -12.65 -17.47
CA HIS A 72 -0.67 -12.52 -18.13
C HIS A 72 -1.80 -12.11 -17.18
N ASP A 73 -1.49 -11.79 -15.93
CA ASP A 73 -2.50 -11.41 -14.96
C ASP A 73 -3.09 -10.02 -15.29
N ALA A 74 -4.41 -9.94 -15.36
CA ALA A 74 -5.13 -8.70 -15.67
C ALA A 74 -4.88 -7.59 -14.63
N SER A 75 -4.50 -7.97 -13.41
CA SER A 75 -4.17 -7.02 -12.34
C SER A 75 -2.84 -6.29 -12.56
N LEU A 76 -1.94 -6.82 -13.42
CA LEU A 76 -0.66 -6.19 -13.77
C LEU A 76 -0.85 -4.80 -14.37
N ALA A 77 -1.79 -4.66 -15.31
CA ALA A 77 -2.07 -3.39 -15.96
C ALA A 77 -2.54 -2.33 -14.94
N SER A 78 -3.44 -2.72 -14.02
CA SER A 78 -3.92 -1.85 -12.95
C SER A 78 -2.80 -1.48 -11.96
N CYS A 79 -1.91 -2.42 -11.63
CA CYS A 79 -0.74 -2.15 -10.81
C CYS A 79 0.18 -1.12 -11.44
N VAL A 80 0.54 -1.32 -12.72
CA VAL A 80 1.43 -0.42 -13.44
C VAL A 80 0.81 0.97 -13.55
N GLU A 81 -0.50 1.07 -13.83
CA GLU A 81 -1.20 2.35 -13.87
C GLU A 81 -1.18 3.07 -12.52
N ALA A 82 -1.52 2.37 -11.43
CA ALA A 82 -1.53 2.95 -10.09
C ALA A 82 -0.12 3.38 -9.63
N LEU A 83 0.90 2.56 -9.90
CA LEU A 83 2.30 2.90 -9.63
C LEU A 83 2.77 4.09 -10.48
N SER A 84 2.34 4.17 -11.75
CA SER A 84 2.67 5.30 -12.62
C SER A 84 2.01 6.61 -12.15
N VAL A 85 0.77 6.55 -11.65
CA VAL A 85 0.10 7.71 -11.02
C VAL A 85 0.85 8.16 -9.77
N LEU A 86 1.28 7.22 -8.92
CA LEU A 86 2.08 7.54 -7.73
C LEU A 86 3.41 8.20 -8.08
N LEU A 87 4.12 7.70 -9.09
CA LEU A 87 5.37 8.30 -9.59
C LEU A 87 5.14 9.71 -10.18
N LYS A 88 4.07 9.91 -10.95
CA LYS A 88 3.71 11.23 -11.51
C LYS A 88 3.35 12.26 -10.42
N HIS A 89 2.92 11.80 -9.25
CA HIS A 89 2.60 12.69 -8.13
C HIS A 89 3.85 13.21 -7.41
N ASP A 90 4.99 12.53 -7.53
CA ASP A 90 6.27 12.91 -6.90
C ASP A 90 7.13 13.82 -7.80
N ASP A 91 6.91 13.81 -9.12
CA ASP A 91 7.67 14.58 -10.13
C ASP A 91 7.29 16.08 -10.17
N SER A 92 6.34 16.54 -9.35
CA SER A 92 5.93 17.94 -9.29
C SER A 92 6.73 18.76 -8.27
N HIS A 93 8.05 18.57 -8.22
CA HIS A 93 8.97 19.35 -7.38
C HIS A 93 10.09 20.01 -8.19
#